data_AF-A0A8T0BEN8-F1
#
_entry.id   AF-A0A8T0BEN8-F1
#
_cell.length_a   1.000
_cell.length_b   1.000
_cell.length_c   1.000
_cell.angle_alpha   90.00
_cell.angle_beta   90.00
_cell.angle_gamma   90.00
#
_symmetry.space_group_name_H-M   'P 1'
#
loop_
_entity.id
_entity.type
_entity.pdbx_description
1 polymer ?
#
loop_
_entity_poly.entity_id
_entity_poly.type
_entity_poly.pdbx_seq_one_letter_code
_entity_poly.pdbx_strand_id
1 'polypeptide(L)'
;MTHIPGQPVTAVVQRIEIHKLRDGDHLILGFSIGGGIDQDPSQNPFSEDKTDKGIYVTRVSKGGPAEVAGLMMGDKIMQVNGWDMTMVTHDQARKRLTKKNEDIVRLLVTRKSLEDAVRQSMMQH
;
A
#
# COMPACT_ATOMS: atom_id res chain seq x y z
N MET A 1 23.07 6.97 2.48
CA MET A 1 23.31 5.60 1.96
C MET A 1 23.59 5.70 0.47
N THR A 2 24.71 5.15 -0.02
CA THR A 2 25.09 5.15 -1.44
C THR A 2 24.43 3.97 -2.15
N HIS A 3 23.58 4.24 -3.14
CA HIS A 3 23.00 3.22 -4.02
C HIS A 3 24.09 2.63 -4.92
N ILE A 4 24.26 1.31 -4.92
CA ILE A 4 25.19 0.59 -5.81
C ILE A 4 24.40 0.13 -7.05
N PRO A 5 24.74 0.61 -8.26
CA PRO A 5 24.09 0.16 -9.50
C PRO A 5 24.26 -1.34 -9.71
N GLY A 6 23.18 -2.04 -10.03
CA GLY A 6 23.19 -3.49 -10.32
C GLY A 6 22.70 -4.39 -9.18
N GLN A 7 22.37 -3.84 -8.01
CA GLN A 7 21.67 -4.60 -6.98
C GLN A 7 20.20 -4.79 -7.40
N PRO A 8 19.69 -6.03 -7.52
CA PRO A 8 18.27 -6.25 -7.81
C PRO A 8 17.45 -5.59 -6.71
N VAL A 9 16.60 -4.62 -7.06
CA VAL A 9 15.58 -4.13 -6.14
C VAL A 9 14.48 -5.18 -6.12
N THR A 10 14.69 -6.25 -5.34
CA THR A 10 13.65 -7.24 -5.07
C THR A 10 12.69 -6.61 -4.06
N ALA A 11 11.81 -5.74 -4.55
CA ALA A 11 10.67 -5.29 -3.76
C ALA A 11 9.78 -6.51 -3.53
N VAL A 12 9.66 -6.92 -2.26
CA VAL A 12 8.83 -8.07 -1.91
C VAL A 12 7.39 -7.60 -1.94
N VAL A 13 6.64 -8.11 -2.91
CA VAL A 13 5.24 -7.77 -3.09
C VAL A 13 4.34 -8.81 -2.43
N GLN A 14 3.34 -8.34 -1.70
CA GLN A 14 2.25 -9.15 -1.15
C GLN A 14 0.96 -8.84 -1.89
N ARG A 15 0.20 -9.89 -2.24
CA ARG A 15 -1.16 -9.76 -2.78
C ARG A 15 -2.15 -9.85 -1.62
N ILE A 16 -3.06 -8.89 -1.54
CA ILE A 16 -4.08 -8.81 -0.50
C ILE A 16 -5.44 -8.64 -1.19
N GLU A 17 -6.40 -9.50 -0.87
CA GLU A 17 -7.77 -9.40 -1.36
C GLU A 17 -8.70 -8.97 -0.22
N ILE A 18 -9.33 -7.81 -0.36
CA ILE A 18 -10.23 -7.23 0.64
C ILE A 18 -11.65 -7.29 0.09
N HIS A 19 -12.54 -7.94 0.83
CA HIS A 19 -13.98 -7.92 0.60
C HIS A 19 -14.55 -6.73 1.37
N LYS A 20 -15.15 -5.76 0.66
CA LYS A 20 -15.72 -4.57 1.29
C LYS A 20 -16.86 -4.96 2.22
N LEU A 21 -16.89 -4.33 3.38
CA LEU A 21 -17.98 -4.50 4.34
C LEU A 21 -19.08 -3.48 4.03
N ARG A 22 -20.34 -3.90 4.05
CA ARG A 22 -21.48 -3.00 3.96
C ARG A 22 -21.72 -2.34 5.31
N ASP A 23 -21.70 -1.02 5.32
CA ASP A 23 -21.96 -0.17 6.47
C ASP A 23 -23.02 0.87 6.07
N GLY A 24 -24.28 0.56 6.38
CA GLY A 24 -25.44 1.26 5.84
C GLY A 24 -25.48 1.22 4.30
N ASP A 25 -25.54 2.41 3.68
CA ASP A 25 -25.55 2.58 2.22
C ASP A 25 -24.14 2.60 1.60
N HIS A 26 -23.10 2.44 2.41
CA HIS A 26 -21.71 2.51 1.97
C HIS A 26 -21.01 1.16 2.02
N LEU A 27 -20.00 1.01 1.16
CA LEU A 27 -19.05 -0.11 1.19
C LEU A 27 -17.72 0.42 1.71
N ILE A 28 -17.24 -0.14 2.82
CA ILE A 28 -16.01 0.30 3.49
C ILE A 28 -14.91 -0.76 3.39
N LEU A 29 -13.67 -0.29 3.29
CA LEU A 29 -12.47 -1.13 3.28
C LEU A 29 -11.79 -1.23 4.66
N GLY A 30 -12.12 -0.34 5.60
CA GLY A 30 -11.53 -0.37 6.94
C GLY A 30 -10.06 0.04 7.00
N PHE A 31 -9.59 0.93 6.12
CA PHE A 31 -8.26 1.54 6.21
C PHE A 31 -8.24 2.96 5.64
N SER A 32 -7.20 3.73 5.94
CA SER A 32 -6.94 5.07 5.42
C SER A 32 -5.67 5.09 4.57
N ILE A 33 -5.63 5.98 3.58
CA ILE A 33 -4.45 6.21 2.75
C ILE A 33 -3.87 7.61 2.95
N GLY A 34 -2.58 7.76 2.62
CA GLY A 34 -1.87 9.03 2.52
C GLY A 34 -0.90 9.01 1.34
N GLY A 35 -0.38 10.17 0.97
CA GLY A 35 0.50 10.33 -0.19
C GLY A 35 -0.26 10.57 -1.50
N GLY A 36 0.46 10.46 -2.62
CA GLY A 36 0.03 10.90 -3.94
C GLY A 36 0.98 11.95 -4.51
N ILE A 37 1.10 12.01 -5.84
CA ILE A 37 2.05 12.90 -6.52
C ILE A 37 1.81 14.39 -6.27
N ASP A 38 0.57 14.72 -5.93
CA ASP A 38 0.05 16.05 -5.60
C ASP A 38 0.17 16.41 -4.11
N GLN A 39 0.67 15.50 -3.27
CA GLN A 39 0.89 15.73 -1.84
C GLN A 39 2.37 16.01 -1.55
N ASP A 40 2.64 16.60 -0.38
CA ASP A 40 4.00 16.80 0.14
C ASP A 40 4.55 15.46 0.69
N PRO A 41 5.54 14.85 0.02
CA PRO A 41 6.09 13.56 0.46
C PRO A 41 6.92 13.66 1.75
N SER A 42 7.40 14.86 2.12
CA SER A 42 8.20 15.04 3.34
C SER A 42 7.40 14.75 4.62
N GLN A 43 6.08 14.90 4.55
CA GLN A 43 5.16 14.66 5.67
C GLN A 43 4.80 13.19 5.84
N ASN A 44 5.18 12.30 4.91
CA ASN A 44 4.87 10.88 5.02
C ASN A 44 5.81 10.19 6.03
N PRO A 45 5.32 9.70 7.18
CA PRO A 45 6.17 9.04 8.18
C PRO A 45 6.58 7.61 7.78
N PHE A 46 5.91 7.01 6.79
CA PHE A 46 6.10 5.60 6.41
C PHE A 46 7.15 5.40 5.32
N SER A 47 7.54 6.45 4.59
CA SER A 47 8.62 6.38 3.62
C SER A 47 9.95 6.82 4.23
N GLU A 48 11.01 6.04 3.98
CA GLU A 48 12.40 6.43 4.26
C GLU A 48 12.92 7.45 3.23
N ASP A 49 12.49 7.32 1.98
CA ASP A 49 12.74 8.31 0.94
C ASP A 49 11.68 9.40 1.03
N LYS A 50 12.08 10.58 1.54
CA LYS A 50 11.21 11.75 1.70
C LYS A 50 10.83 12.42 0.37
N THR A 51 11.27 11.86 -0.75
CA THR A 51 10.80 12.24 -2.09
C THR A 51 9.74 11.27 -2.64
N ASP A 52 9.48 10.15 -1.94
CA ASP A 52 8.52 9.13 -2.38
C ASP A 52 7.08 9.63 -2.29
N LYS A 53 6.45 9.69 -3.47
CA LYS A 53 5.09 10.19 -3.69
C LYS A 53 4.03 9.08 -3.76
N GLY A 54 4.39 7.84 -3.43
CA GLY A 54 3.49 6.70 -3.49
C GLY A 54 2.30 6.79 -2.51
N ILE A 55 1.39 5.83 -2.64
CA ILE A 55 0.21 5.69 -1.78
C ILE A 55 0.53 4.74 -0.64
N TYR A 56 0.34 5.19 0.60
CA TYR A 56 0.63 4.42 1.82
C TYR A 56 -0.60 4.23 2.67
N VAL A 57 -0.68 3.08 3.34
CA VAL A 57 -1.69 2.82 4.37
C VAL A 57 -1.31 3.55 5.65
N THR A 58 -2.11 4.53 6.05
CA THR A 58 -1.84 5.38 7.22
C THR A 58 -2.56 4.90 8.48
N ARG A 59 -3.63 4.12 8.31
CA ARG A 59 -4.40 3.52 9.40
C ARG A 59 -5.11 2.27 8.92
N VAL A 60 -5.23 1.28 9.78
CA VAL A 60 -6.08 0.10 9.59
C VAL A 60 -7.06 0.02 10.76
N SER A 61 -8.34 -0.19 10.47
CA SER A 61 -9.38 -0.34 11.48
C SER A 61 -9.34 -1.74 12.08
N LYS A 62 -9.26 -1.81 13.42
CA LYS A 62 -9.28 -3.07 14.15
C LYS A 62 -10.58 -3.84 13.90
N GLY A 63 -10.46 -5.13 13.60
CA GLY A 63 -11.55 -6.02 13.20
C GLY A 63 -12.14 -5.73 11.82
N GLY A 64 -11.61 -4.74 11.09
CA GLY A 64 -12.12 -4.33 9.78
C GLY A 64 -11.67 -5.27 8.66
N PRO A 65 -12.29 -5.17 7.47
CA PRO A 65 -12.00 -6.09 6.37
C PRO A 65 -10.53 -6.01 5.89
N ALA A 66 -9.89 -4.85 5.95
CA ALA A 66 -8.47 -4.71 5.66
C ALA A 66 -7.55 -5.44 6.66
N GLU A 67 -7.85 -5.37 7.96
CA GLU A 67 -7.06 -6.08 8.99
C GLU A 67 -7.19 -7.60 8.80
N VAL A 68 -8.42 -8.08 8.60
CA VAL A 68 -8.71 -9.51 8.36
C VAL A 68 -7.99 -10.02 7.12
N ALA A 69 -7.87 -9.20 6.06
CA ALA A 69 -7.14 -9.53 4.85
C ALA A 69 -5.60 -9.47 5.01
N GLY A 70 -5.09 -8.99 6.14
CA GLY A 70 -3.66 -8.90 6.42
C GLY A 70 -2.98 -7.62 5.93
N LEU A 71 -3.75 -6.57 5.62
CA LEU A 71 -3.20 -5.24 5.32
C LEU A 71 -2.68 -4.62 6.62
N MET A 72 -1.52 -3.98 6.53
CA MET A 72 -0.87 -3.35 7.68
C MET A 72 -0.63 -1.87 7.45
N MET A 73 -0.56 -1.11 8.55
CA MET A 73 -0.09 0.27 8.51
C MET A 73 1.35 0.33 7.99
N GLY A 74 1.63 1.29 7.11
CA GLY A 74 2.92 1.44 6.45
C GLY A 74 3.08 0.65 5.16
N ASP A 75 2.13 -0.21 4.80
CA ASP A 75 2.14 -0.85 3.48
C ASP A 75 2.07 0.19 2.37
N LYS A 76 2.94 0.06 1.37
CA LYS A 76 2.91 0.87 0.15
C LYS A 76 2.05 0.16 -0.89
N ILE A 77 1.00 0.83 -1.38
CA ILE A 77 0.09 0.27 -2.37
C ILE A 77 0.67 0.52 -3.77
N MET A 78 1.02 -0.57 -4.45
CA MET A 78 1.58 -0.56 -5.80
C MET A 78 0.48 -0.67 -6.86
N GLN A 79 -0.56 -1.48 -6.60
CA GLN A 79 -1.69 -1.65 -7.50
C GLN A 79 -3.02 -1.82 -6.77
N VAL A 80 -4.11 -1.39 -7.43
CA VAL A 80 -5.50 -1.60 -7.01
C VAL A 80 -6.28 -2.18 -8.18
N ASN A 81 -6.75 -3.43 -8.09
CA ASN A 81 -7.48 -4.12 -9.15
C ASN A 81 -6.75 -4.04 -10.51
N GLY A 82 -5.42 -4.22 -10.50
CA GLY A 82 -4.55 -4.14 -11.68
C GLY A 82 -4.20 -2.72 -12.15
N TRP A 83 -4.76 -1.68 -11.55
CA TRP A 83 -4.39 -0.29 -11.84
C TRP A 83 -3.14 0.09 -11.06
N ASP A 84 -2.16 0.67 -11.76
CA ASP A 84 -0.94 1.20 -11.16
C ASP A 84 -1.24 2.38 -10.22
N MET A 85 -0.67 2.35 -9.01
CA MET A 85 -0.81 3.37 -7.96
C MET A 85 0.50 4.12 -7.66
N THR A 86 1.56 3.89 -8.43
CA THR A 86 2.89 4.44 -8.15
C THR A 86 2.99 5.94 -8.44
N MET A 87 2.25 6.42 -9.44
CA MET A 87 2.30 7.80 -9.93
C MET A 87 0.90 8.40 -10.09
N VAL A 88 0.07 8.26 -9.05
CA VAL A 88 -1.31 8.78 -9.04
C VAL A 88 -1.45 9.93 -8.04
N THR A 89 -2.44 10.78 -8.26
CA THR A 89 -2.85 11.75 -7.24
C THR A 89 -3.58 11.07 -6.09
N HIS A 90 -3.65 11.72 -4.94
CA HIS A 90 -4.38 11.22 -3.78
C HIS A 90 -5.85 10.91 -4.11
N ASP A 91 -6.53 11.83 -4.81
CA ASP A 91 -7.93 11.65 -5.19
C ASP A 91 -8.11 10.53 -6.23
N GLN A 92 -7.17 10.34 -7.15
CA GLN A 92 -7.19 9.20 -8.07
C GLN A 92 -7.11 7.87 -7.31
N ALA A 93 -6.19 7.74 -6.35
CA ALA A 93 -6.09 6.55 -5.51
C ALA A 93 -7.38 6.29 -4.73
N ARG A 94 -7.94 7.33 -4.09
CA ARG A 94 -9.22 7.26 -3.38
C ARG A 94 -10.34 6.76 -4.29
N LYS A 95 -10.51 7.35 -5.47
CA LYS A 95 -11.54 6.97 -6.44
C LYS A 95 -11.44 5.51 -6.86
N ARG A 96 -10.21 4.98 -7.03
CA ARG A 96 -9.99 3.58 -7.40
C ARG A 96 -10.38 2.62 -6.27
N LEU A 97 -10.10 2.97 -5.02
CA LEU A 97 -10.46 2.17 -3.84
C LEU A 97 -11.97 2.18 -3.56
N THR A 98 -12.64 3.31 -3.77
CA THR A 98 -14.05 3.52 -3.36
C THR A 98 -15.08 3.33 -4.48
N LYS A 99 -14.75 2.62 -5.56
CA LYS A 99 -15.74 2.30 -6.60
C LYS A 99 -16.91 1.49 -6.01
N LYS A 100 -18.14 1.96 -6.26
CA LYS A 100 -19.36 1.36 -5.69
C LYS A 100 -19.71 -0.02 -6.29
N ASN A 101 -19.30 -0.28 -7.53
CA ASN A 101 -19.64 -1.51 -8.25
C ASN A 101 -18.52 -2.58 -8.15
N GLU A 102 -17.59 -2.41 -7.22
CA GLU A 102 -16.47 -3.33 -6.98
C GLU A 102 -16.49 -3.73 -5.50
N ASP A 103 -17.13 -4.83 -5.16
CA ASP A 103 -17.21 -5.35 -3.78
C ASP A 103 -15.87 -5.90 -3.29
N ILE A 104 -15.01 -6.33 -4.22
CA ILE A 104 -13.69 -6.88 -3.93
C ILE A 104 -12.60 -5.94 -4.45
N VAL A 105 -11.61 -5.67 -3.61
CA VAL A 105 -10.42 -4.89 -3.96
C VAL A 105 -9.17 -5.74 -3.76
N ARG A 106 -8.45 -5.97 -4.85
CA ARG A 106 -7.18 -6.69 -4.88
C ARG A 106 -6.04 -5.68 -4.89
N LEU A 107 -5.24 -5.69 -3.83
CA LEU A 107 -4.07 -4.85 -3.67
C LEU A 107 -2.82 -5.65 -3.96
N LEU A 108 -1.87 -4.99 -4.63
CA LEU A 108 -0.47 -5.38 -4.59
C LEU A 108 0.25 -4.38 -3.70
N VAL A 109 0.89 -4.84 -2.62
CA VAL A 109 1.57 -3.97 -1.66
C VAL A 109 3.02 -4.37 -1.48
N THR A 110 3.88 -3.43 -1.13
CA THR A 110 5.21 -3.73 -0.58
C THR A 110 5.25 -3.36 0.89
N ARG A 111 6.01 -4.15 1.66
CA ARG A 111 6.15 -3.98 3.10
C ARG A 111 7.62 -4.09 3.47
N LYS A 112 8.13 -3.06 4.16
CA LYS A 112 9.54 -3.00 4.56
C LYS A 112 9.99 -4.23 5.33
N SER A 113 9.19 -4.72 6.28
CA SER A 113 9.55 -5.91 7.07
C SER A 113 9.69 -7.18 6.23
N LEU A 114 8.93 -7.32 5.12
CA LEU A 114 9.08 -8.43 4.19
C LEU A 114 10.37 -8.28 3.37
N GLU A 115 10.67 -7.06 2.92
CA GLU A 115 11.92 -6.76 2.21
C GLU A 115 13.14 -7.05 3.10
N ASP A 116 13.12 -6.61 4.36
CA ASP A 116 14.19 -6.85 5.33
C ASP A 116 14.36 -8.36 5.61
N ALA A 117 13.26 -9.10 5.78
CA ALA A 117 13.31 -10.54 6.00
C ALA A 117 13.90 -11.30 4.81
N VAL A 118 13.52 -10.94 3.58
CA VAL A 118 14.08 -11.55 2.36
C VAL A 118 15.57 -11.20 2.21
N ARG A 119 15.95 -9.94 2.47
CA ARG A 119 17.37 -9.52 2.48
C ARG A 119 18.19 -10.33 3.49
N GLN A 120 17.71 -10.49 4.71
CA GLN A 120 18.37 -11.28 5.74
C GLN A 120 18.48 -12.77 5.36
N SER A 121 17.46 -13.34 4.71
CA SER A 121 17.51 -14.73 4.23
C SER A 121 18.55 -14.93 3.12
N MET A 122 18.75 -13.93 2.25
CA MET A 122 19.72 -14.00 1.15
C MET A 122 21.17 -13.81 1.62
N MET A 123 21.41 -13.14 2.75
CA MET A 123 22.75 -12.89 3.31
C MET A 123 23.29 -14.03 4.18
N GLN A 124 22.43 -15.00 4.54
CA GLN A 124 22.79 -16.15 5.39
C GLN A 124 23.26 -17.38 4.59
N HIS A 125 23.41 -17.24 3.27
CA HIS A 125 23.94 -18.24 2.35
C HIS A 125 25.07 -17.62 1.53
#